data_AF-A0A8T5EKH3-F1
#
_entry.id   AF-A0A8T5EKH3-F1
#
_cell.length_a   1.000
_cell.length_b   1.000
_cell.length_c   1.000
_cell.angle_alpha   90.00
_cell.angle_beta   90.00
_cell.angle_gamma   90.00
#
_symmetry.space_group_name_H-M   'P 1'
#
loop_
_entity.id
_entity.type
_entity.pdbx_description
1 polymer ?
#
loop_
_entity_poly.entity_id
_entity_poly.type
_entity_poly.pdbx_seq_one_letter_code
_entity_poly.pdbx_strand_id
1 'polypeptide(L)'
;MSIDVQQVAKKMLQGKAEDVVEELIDFARQDNWDSIYLISALAGREVSILIDAEGEIFVDWGGPGLVPLSPPVGAKIPFRLWVHTHPFGFAYWSATDQRSLSHAPLILNCAWVMGKNGILSSTCMPDALSEEKPSEGDNSRIDVSGPLSRWTAEQVCSWPNWQNKLKTASPWLNAQDGDLEDGILTNNGILANNGLESVSELKEMKS
;
A
#
# COMPACT_ATOMS: atom_id res chain seq x y z
N MET A 1 -16.69 -9.78 -12.33
CA MET A 1 -15.74 -10.87 -12.64
C MET A 1 -14.77 -10.94 -11.47
N SER A 2 -14.63 -12.08 -10.79
CA SER A 2 -13.59 -12.21 -9.76
C SER A 2 -12.25 -12.32 -10.48
N ILE A 3 -11.45 -11.26 -10.47
CA ILE A 3 -10.09 -11.29 -11.03
C ILE A 3 -9.25 -12.20 -10.14
N ASP A 4 -8.59 -13.19 -10.75
CA ASP A 4 -7.74 -14.13 -10.03
C ASP A 4 -6.36 -13.51 -9.77
N VAL A 5 -6.06 -13.27 -8.48
CA VAL A 5 -4.76 -12.81 -7.95
C VAL A 5 -3.59 -13.59 -8.56
N GLN A 6 -3.73 -14.91 -8.76
CA GLN A 6 -2.67 -15.74 -9.34
C GLN A 6 -2.43 -15.42 -10.82
N GLN A 7 -3.50 -15.10 -11.56
CA GLN A 7 -3.41 -14.72 -12.95
C GLN A 7 -2.69 -13.38 -13.12
N VAL A 8 -3.01 -12.39 -12.27
CA VAL A 8 -2.33 -11.08 -12.28
C VAL A 8 -0.85 -11.23 -11.96
N ALA A 9 -0.52 -12.00 -10.91
CA ALA A 9 0.88 -12.27 -10.54
C ALA A 9 1.66 -12.94 -11.69
N LYS A 10 1.03 -13.88 -12.41
CA LYS A 10 1.63 -14.52 -13.59
C LYS A 10 1.88 -13.52 -14.72
N LYS A 11 0.92 -12.62 -15.02
CA LYS A 11 1.10 -11.57 -16.02
C LYS A 11 2.26 -10.63 -15.65
N MET A 12 2.39 -10.28 -14.37
CA MET A 12 3.48 -9.46 -13.86
C MET A 12 4.84 -10.13 -14.06
N LEU A 13 4.95 -11.43 -13.76
CA LEU A 13 6.16 -12.22 -14.03
C LEU A 13 6.50 -12.30 -15.52
N GLN A 14 5.49 -12.27 -16.39
CA GLN A 14 5.65 -12.27 -17.84
C GLN A 14 5.98 -10.89 -18.42
N GLY A 15 5.99 -9.82 -17.61
CA GLY A 15 6.26 -8.46 -18.05
C GLY A 15 5.13 -7.82 -18.87
N LYS A 16 3.89 -8.32 -18.75
CA LYS A 16 2.71 -7.74 -19.42
C LYS A 16 2.25 -6.49 -18.69
N ALA A 17 2.95 -5.38 -18.90
CA ALA A 17 2.82 -4.23 -18.04
C ALA A 17 1.42 -3.61 -18.06
N GLU A 18 0.87 -3.31 -19.23
CA GLU A 18 -0.43 -2.63 -19.34
C GLU A 18 -1.56 -3.38 -18.63
N ASP A 19 -1.69 -4.70 -18.87
CA ASP A 19 -2.70 -5.55 -18.22
C ASP A 19 -2.59 -5.52 -16.67
N VAL A 20 -1.37 -5.49 -16.15
CA VAL A 20 -1.12 -5.54 -14.70
C VAL A 20 -1.39 -4.19 -14.05
N VAL A 21 -1.03 -3.10 -14.71
CA VAL A 21 -1.35 -1.74 -14.24
C VAL A 21 -2.86 -1.58 -14.06
N GLU A 22 -3.64 -1.94 -15.10
CA GLU A 22 -5.09 -1.78 -15.09
C GLU A 22 -5.74 -2.60 -13.94
N GLU A 23 -5.32 -3.86 -13.79
CA GLU A 23 -5.84 -4.72 -12.72
C GLU A 23 -5.48 -4.20 -11.32
N LEU A 24 -4.25 -3.72 -11.11
CA LEU A 24 -3.83 -3.15 -9.82
C LEU A 24 -4.55 -1.84 -9.48
N ILE A 25 -4.82 -1.00 -10.48
CA ILE A 25 -5.65 0.20 -10.32
C ILE A 25 -7.06 -0.19 -9.85
N ASP A 26 -7.66 -1.20 -10.47
CA ASP A 26 -9.00 -1.65 -10.10
C ASP A 26 -9.05 -2.24 -8.69
N PHE A 27 -8.04 -2.99 -8.27
CA PHE A 27 -7.93 -3.45 -6.89
C PHE A 27 -7.79 -2.28 -5.90
N ALA A 28 -6.99 -1.25 -6.23
CA ALA A 28 -6.80 -0.09 -5.37
C ALA A 28 -8.10 0.72 -5.22
N ARG A 29 -8.86 0.91 -6.31
CA ARG A 29 -10.19 1.56 -6.30
C ARG A 29 -11.20 0.85 -5.41
N GLN A 30 -11.05 -0.46 -5.25
CA GLN A 30 -11.93 -1.32 -4.45
C GLN A 30 -11.45 -1.51 -3.01
N ASP A 31 -10.43 -0.77 -2.55
CA ASP A 31 -9.79 -0.96 -1.25
C ASP A 31 -9.22 -2.38 -1.02
N ASN A 32 -8.95 -3.12 -2.11
CA ASN A 32 -8.54 -4.52 -2.05
C ASN A 32 -7.01 -4.64 -1.93
N TRP A 33 -6.50 -4.01 -0.89
CA TRP A 33 -5.07 -3.87 -0.59
C TRP A 33 -4.38 -5.19 -0.26
N ASP A 34 -5.11 -6.14 0.34
CA ASP A 34 -4.61 -7.49 0.61
C ASP A 34 -4.38 -8.28 -0.69
N SER A 35 -5.25 -8.14 -1.70
CA SER A 35 -5.01 -8.72 -3.02
C SER A 35 -3.78 -8.12 -3.71
N ILE A 36 -3.59 -6.80 -3.64
CA ILE A 36 -2.38 -6.13 -4.18
C ILE A 36 -1.12 -6.69 -3.52
N TYR A 37 -1.11 -6.81 -2.19
CA TYR A 37 0.01 -7.42 -1.48
C TYR A 37 0.25 -8.89 -1.91
N LEU A 38 -0.81 -9.69 -2.05
CA LEU A 38 -0.69 -11.08 -2.49
C LEU A 38 -0.13 -11.20 -3.90
N ILE A 39 -0.55 -10.33 -4.83
CA ILE A 39 0.01 -10.26 -6.19
C ILE A 39 1.51 -9.99 -6.13
N SER A 40 1.91 -8.96 -5.36
CA SER A 40 3.31 -8.60 -5.14
C SER A 40 4.13 -9.79 -4.57
N ALA A 41 3.61 -10.45 -3.54
CA ALA A 41 4.28 -11.58 -2.90
C ALA A 41 4.43 -12.79 -3.83
N LEU A 42 3.39 -13.15 -4.57
CA LEU A 42 3.40 -14.26 -5.53
C LEU A 42 4.33 -13.98 -6.72
N ALA A 43 4.35 -12.74 -7.21
CA ALA A 43 5.24 -12.34 -8.30
C ALA A 43 6.69 -12.09 -7.84
N GLY A 44 6.93 -11.97 -6.53
CA GLY A 44 8.24 -11.59 -6.00
C GLY A 44 8.69 -10.22 -6.50
N ARG A 45 7.74 -9.28 -6.61
CA ARG A 45 7.94 -7.92 -7.10
C ARG A 45 7.40 -6.92 -6.11
N GLU A 46 8.09 -5.81 -5.96
CA GLU A 46 7.62 -4.67 -5.19
C GLU A 46 6.69 -3.85 -6.08
N VAL A 47 5.48 -3.57 -5.59
CA VAL A 47 4.48 -2.73 -6.25
C VAL A 47 4.48 -1.38 -5.55
N SER A 48 4.41 -0.30 -6.31
CA SER A 48 4.26 1.07 -5.83
C SER A 48 2.99 1.67 -6.44
N ILE A 49 2.16 2.28 -5.61
CA ILE A 49 0.90 2.91 -6.00
C ILE A 49 0.89 4.32 -5.44
N LEU A 50 0.70 5.32 -6.30
CA LEU A 50 0.55 6.71 -5.93
C LEU A 50 -0.86 7.18 -6.28
N ILE A 51 -1.57 7.73 -5.30
CA ILE A 51 -2.87 8.39 -5.48
C ILE A 51 -2.66 9.89 -5.35
N ASP A 52 -3.01 10.62 -6.39
CA ASP A 52 -2.79 12.06 -6.43
C ASP A 52 -3.91 12.90 -5.80
N ALA A 53 -3.79 14.22 -5.86
CA ALA A 53 -4.76 15.15 -5.27
C ALA A 53 -6.16 15.08 -5.90
N GLU A 54 -6.30 14.60 -7.14
CA GLU A 54 -7.58 14.44 -7.84
C GLU A 54 -8.13 13.01 -7.71
N GLY A 55 -7.31 12.07 -7.21
CA GLY A 55 -7.68 10.67 -7.03
C GLY A 55 -7.24 9.78 -8.18
N GLU A 56 -6.41 10.29 -9.10
CA GLU A 56 -5.80 9.49 -10.15
C GLU A 56 -4.78 8.52 -9.53
N ILE A 57 -4.79 7.28 -10.01
CA ILE A 57 -3.97 6.18 -9.47
C ILE A 57 -2.88 5.84 -10.48
N PHE A 58 -1.64 5.89 -10.01
CA PHE A 58 -0.46 5.56 -10.78
C PHE A 58 0.22 4.35 -10.16
N VAL A 59 0.58 3.37 -11.00
CA VAL A 59 1.16 2.10 -10.56
C VAL A 59 2.52 1.91 -11.22
N ASP A 60 3.49 1.47 -10.43
CA ASP A 60 4.80 1.01 -10.88
C ASP A 60 5.15 -0.31 -10.15
N TRP A 61 6.07 -1.10 -10.70
CA TRP A 61 6.64 -2.24 -9.98
C TRP A 61 8.07 -2.55 -10.41
N GLY A 62 8.80 -3.20 -9.51
CA GLY A 62 10.20 -3.53 -9.74
C GLY A 62 10.70 -4.64 -8.85
N GLY A 63 12.02 -4.81 -8.84
CA GLY A 63 12.68 -5.67 -7.86
C GLY A 63 12.58 -5.08 -6.44
N PRO A 64 12.73 -5.90 -5.39
CA PRO A 64 12.71 -5.42 -4.01
C PRO A 64 13.73 -4.30 -3.76
N GLY A 65 13.28 -3.21 -3.15
CA GLY A 65 14.07 -2.02 -2.83
C GLY A 65 14.40 -1.11 -4.01
N LEU A 66 13.78 -1.33 -5.18
CA LEU A 66 14.05 -0.58 -6.41
C LEU A 66 12.93 0.37 -6.83
N VAL A 67 11.83 0.49 -6.07
CA VAL A 67 10.67 1.28 -6.48
C VAL A 67 10.46 2.47 -5.55
N PRO A 68 11.17 3.60 -5.77
CA PRO A 68 10.98 4.79 -4.96
C PRO A 68 9.63 5.47 -5.26
N LEU A 69 9.27 6.45 -4.42
CA LEU A 69 8.24 7.42 -4.77
C LEU A 69 8.66 8.15 -6.07
N SER A 70 7.97 7.84 -7.17
CA SER A 70 8.27 8.38 -8.50
C SER A 70 7.00 8.94 -9.13
N PRO A 71 6.62 10.19 -8.80
CA PRO A 71 5.41 10.79 -9.34
C PRO A 71 5.50 10.97 -10.86
N PRO A 72 4.47 10.54 -11.63
CA PRO A 72 4.47 10.74 -13.07
C PRO A 72 4.24 12.20 -13.44
N VAL A 73 4.72 12.57 -14.62
CA VAL A 73 4.53 13.92 -15.17
C VAL A 73 3.03 14.19 -15.31
N GLY A 74 2.57 15.28 -14.71
CA GLY A 74 1.17 15.72 -14.76
C GLY A 74 0.34 15.37 -13.52
N ALA A 75 0.84 14.52 -12.61
CA ALA A 75 0.17 14.18 -11.35
C ALA A 75 -0.01 15.42 -10.45
N LYS A 76 -1.12 15.45 -9.70
CA LYS A 76 -1.53 16.61 -8.90
C LYS A 76 -1.08 16.49 -7.45
N ILE A 77 -0.43 17.53 -6.93
CA ILE A 77 -0.03 17.63 -5.53
C ILE A 77 -1.03 18.45 -4.69
N PRO A 78 -1.13 18.22 -3.38
CA PRO A 78 -0.44 17.17 -2.62
C PRO A 78 -1.02 15.77 -2.90
N PHE A 79 -0.14 14.79 -3.10
CA PHE A 79 -0.51 13.38 -3.24
C PHE A 79 -1.20 12.90 -1.97
N ARG A 80 -2.33 12.21 -2.14
CA ARG A 80 -3.16 11.73 -1.04
C ARG A 80 -2.50 10.54 -0.34
N LEU A 81 -1.98 9.60 -1.12
CA LEU A 81 -1.43 8.35 -0.60
C LEU A 81 -0.33 7.81 -1.51
N TRP A 82 0.74 7.33 -0.90
CA TRP A 82 1.72 6.47 -1.55
C TRP A 82 1.74 5.11 -0.84
N VAL A 83 1.66 4.03 -1.59
CA VAL A 83 1.71 2.66 -1.06
C VAL A 83 2.86 1.94 -1.74
N HIS A 84 3.64 1.17 -0.98
CA HIS A 84 4.53 0.18 -1.58
C HIS A 84 4.55 -1.14 -0.81
N THR A 85 5.06 -2.20 -1.43
CA THR A 85 5.01 -3.56 -0.87
C THR A 85 6.39 -4.17 -0.62
N HIS A 86 6.53 -4.93 0.45
CA HIS A 86 7.67 -5.78 0.75
C HIS A 86 7.27 -7.26 0.50
N PRO A 87 7.50 -7.81 -0.70
CA PRO A 87 6.93 -9.11 -1.12
C PRO A 87 7.36 -10.30 -0.25
N PHE A 88 8.51 -10.23 0.42
CA PHE A 88 9.06 -11.32 1.24
C PHE A 88 9.24 -10.95 2.72
N GLY A 89 8.92 -9.71 3.09
CA GLY A 89 9.30 -9.11 4.37
C GLY A 89 8.12 -8.75 5.24
N PHE A 90 8.42 -8.29 6.45
CA PHE A 90 7.46 -7.53 7.25
C PHE A 90 7.33 -6.10 6.71
N ALA A 91 6.23 -5.42 7.05
CA ALA A 91 6.09 -3.99 6.83
C ALA A 91 7.04 -3.23 7.76
N TYR A 92 7.94 -2.43 7.17
CA TYR A 92 8.86 -1.53 7.87
C TYR A 92 9.29 -0.43 6.90
N TRP A 93 9.74 0.73 7.40
CA TRP A 93 10.32 1.78 6.56
C TRP A 93 11.77 1.45 6.22
N SER A 94 12.03 0.99 4.99
CA SER A 94 13.37 0.75 4.46
C SER A 94 14.19 2.05 4.37
N ALA A 95 15.49 1.94 4.15
CA ALA A 95 16.33 3.13 3.91
C ALA A 95 15.89 3.92 2.67
N THR A 96 15.42 3.23 1.63
CA THR A 96 14.86 3.86 0.42
C THR A 96 13.55 4.59 0.73
N ASP A 97 12.71 3.99 1.58
CA ASP A 97 11.43 4.57 1.95
C ASP A 97 11.64 5.81 2.80
N GLN A 98 12.49 5.71 3.83
CA GLN A 98 12.85 6.84 4.70
C GLN A 98 13.43 7.99 3.88
N ARG A 99 14.29 7.69 2.89
CA ARG A 99 14.79 8.71 1.98
C ARG A 99 13.66 9.36 1.18
N SER A 100 12.74 8.58 0.62
CA SER A 100 11.58 9.10 -0.12
C SER A 100 10.69 10.00 0.76
N LEU A 101 10.36 9.54 1.97
CA LEU A 101 9.58 10.30 2.95
C LEU A 101 10.28 11.58 3.39
N SER A 102 11.61 11.57 3.51
CA SER A 102 12.38 12.77 3.88
C SER A 102 12.27 13.90 2.85
N HIS A 103 11.98 13.58 1.59
CA HIS A 103 11.82 14.54 0.50
C HIS A 103 10.35 14.92 0.24
N ALA A 104 9.41 14.13 0.74
CA ALA A 104 7.98 14.29 0.47
C ALA A 104 7.11 15.14 1.46
N PRO A 105 7.58 15.77 2.56
CA PRO A 105 6.67 16.36 3.56
C PRO A 105 5.78 17.54 3.14
N LEU A 106 5.89 18.02 1.89
CA LEU A 106 5.03 19.07 1.33
C LEU A 106 4.16 18.58 0.17
N ILE A 107 4.44 17.38 -0.34
CA ILE A 107 3.83 16.85 -1.55
C ILE A 107 3.10 15.54 -1.30
N LEU A 108 3.20 14.93 -0.12
CA LEU A 108 2.57 13.65 0.21
C LEU A 108 1.94 13.71 1.59
N ASN A 109 0.67 13.35 1.68
CA ASN A 109 -0.10 13.38 2.93
C ASN A 109 0.04 12.09 3.74
N CYS A 110 0.09 10.93 3.07
CA CYS A 110 0.13 9.63 3.73
C CYS A 110 0.99 8.64 2.94
N ALA A 111 1.68 7.75 3.65
CA ALA A 111 2.46 6.67 3.07
C ALA A 111 2.18 5.36 3.78
N TRP A 112 2.09 4.26 3.03
CA TRP A 112 1.92 2.90 3.55
C TRP A 112 3.00 1.95 3.03
N VAL A 113 3.49 1.06 3.90
CA VAL A 113 4.26 -0.14 3.52
C VAL A 113 3.44 -1.38 3.84
N MET A 114 3.30 -2.27 2.87
CA MET A 114 2.61 -3.54 3.06
C MET A 114 3.61 -4.69 3.14
N GLY A 115 3.47 -5.55 4.13
CA GLY A 115 4.27 -6.76 4.27
C GLY A 115 3.44 -7.94 4.78
N LYS A 116 4.09 -9.08 5.01
CA LYS A 116 3.37 -10.30 5.43
C LYS A 116 2.61 -10.18 6.75
N ASN A 117 3.01 -9.24 7.60
CA ASN A 117 2.37 -8.98 8.90
C ASN A 117 1.29 -7.90 8.85
N GLY A 118 1.05 -7.24 7.72
CA GLY A 118 0.02 -6.20 7.59
C GLY A 118 0.52 -4.92 6.93
N ILE A 119 -0.12 -3.81 7.30
CA ILE A 119 0.14 -2.47 6.76
C ILE A 119 0.77 -1.61 7.84
N LEU A 120 1.92 -1.01 7.54
CA LEU A 120 2.51 0.07 8.31
C LEU A 120 2.13 1.40 7.65
N SER A 121 1.49 2.29 8.38
CA SER A 121 1.11 3.62 7.88
C SER A 121 1.92 4.73 8.53
N SER A 122 2.04 5.84 7.81
CA SER A 122 2.56 7.09 8.32
C SER A 122 1.85 8.25 7.65
N THR A 123 1.48 9.24 8.45
CA THR A 123 0.81 10.46 8.01
C THR A 123 1.76 11.62 8.16
N CYS A 124 1.85 12.45 7.12
CA CYS A 124 2.60 13.70 7.19
C CYS A 124 1.79 14.71 8.01
N MET A 125 2.39 15.20 9.08
CA MET A 125 1.77 16.17 9.97
C MET A 125 1.72 17.53 9.28
N PRO A 126 0.54 18.19 9.20
CA PRO A 126 0.40 19.50 8.58
C PRO A 126 1.13 20.60 9.35
N ASP A 127 1.43 20.36 10.63
CA ASP A 127 2.07 21.33 11.53
C ASP A 127 3.58 21.48 11.33
N ALA A 128 4.07 21.19 10.12
CA ALA A 128 5.46 21.31 9.70
C ALA A 128 6.03 22.75 9.72
N LEU A 129 5.19 23.73 10.08
CA LEU A 129 5.54 25.13 10.34
C LEU A 129 5.53 25.50 11.82
N SER A 130 5.03 24.64 12.72
CA SER A 130 5.22 24.86 14.16
C SER A 130 6.68 24.61 14.52
N GLU A 131 7.24 25.52 15.33
CA GLU A 131 8.57 25.37 15.91
C GLU A 131 8.59 24.37 17.09
N GLU A 132 7.46 23.69 17.36
CA GLU A 132 7.36 22.71 18.44
C GLU A 132 8.20 21.48 18.11
N LYS A 133 9.41 21.47 18.68
CA LYS A 133 10.31 20.33 18.58
C LYS A 133 9.73 19.14 19.34
N PRO A 134 9.74 17.94 18.75
CA PRO A 134 9.46 16.71 19.48
C PRO A 134 10.35 16.64 20.72
N SER A 135 9.76 16.33 21.87
CA SER A 135 10.54 16.07 23.08
C SER A 135 11.40 14.82 22.89
N GLU A 136 12.56 14.77 23.55
CA GLU A 136 13.38 13.57 23.59
C GLU A 136 12.58 12.39 24.18
N GLY A 137 12.44 11.29 23.42
CA GLY A 137 11.57 10.17 23.76
C GLY A 137 10.17 10.18 23.11
N ASP A 138 9.89 11.15 22.24
CA ASP A 138 8.69 11.14 21.40
C ASP A 138 8.76 10.00 20.36
N ASN A 139 8.03 8.92 20.63
CA ASN A 139 7.90 7.77 19.73
C ASN A 139 6.70 7.90 18.77
N SER A 140 6.04 9.07 18.72
CA SER A 140 4.92 9.31 17.80
C SER A 140 5.37 9.67 16.40
N ARG A 141 6.67 9.88 16.17
CA ARG A 141 7.28 10.29 14.91
C ARG A 141 8.35 9.30 14.45
N ILE A 142 8.57 9.18 13.15
CA ILE A 142 9.61 8.28 12.58
C ILE A 142 11.00 8.65 13.10
N ASP A 143 11.26 9.95 13.25
CA ASP A 143 12.47 10.50 13.86
C ASP A 143 12.10 11.70 14.75
N VAL A 144 12.93 12.04 15.73
CA VAL A 144 12.75 13.23 16.58
C VAL A 144 13.31 14.50 15.92
N SER A 145 14.05 14.35 14.81
CA SER A 145 14.68 15.48 14.11
C SER A 145 14.68 15.33 12.58
N GLY A 146 15.02 16.40 11.87
CA GLY A 146 15.11 16.40 10.41
C GLY A 146 13.76 16.22 9.71
N PRO A 147 13.76 15.95 8.39
CA PRO A 147 12.52 15.85 7.62
C PRO A 147 11.59 14.69 8.02
N LEU A 148 12.15 13.61 8.58
CA LEU A 148 11.39 12.46 9.06
C LEU A 148 10.58 12.73 10.32
N SER A 149 10.93 13.78 11.09
CA SER A 149 10.11 14.23 12.21
C SER A 149 8.71 14.70 11.84
N ARG A 150 8.44 14.90 10.54
CA ARG A 150 7.12 15.27 10.04
C ARG A 150 6.18 14.09 9.84
N TRP A 151 6.66 12.87 10.01
CA TRP A 151 5.93 11.65 9.71
C TRP A 151 5.60 10.91 11.01
N THR A 152 4.35 10.47 11.16
CA THR A 152 3.95 9.67 12.32
C THR A 152 4.63 8.29 12.34
N ALA A 153 5.01 7.81 13.52
CA ALA A 153 5.47 6.44 13.74
C ALA A 153 4.33 5.59 14.28
N GLU A 154 3.60 4.94 13.38
CA GLU A 154 2.48 4.07 13.74
C GLU A 154 2.94 2.61 13.90
N GLN A 155 2.12 1.80 14.55
CA GLN A 155 2.36 0.36 14.61
C GLN A 155 1.73 -0.34 13.41
N VAL A 156 2.28 -1.49 13.02
CA VAL A 156 1.72 -2.31 11.94
C VAL A 156 0.30 -2.75 12.29
N CYS A 157 -0.65 -2.40 11.42
CA CYS A 157 -2.01 -2.93 11.46
C CYS A 157 -2.02 -4.30 10.77
N SER A 158 -2.28 -5.38 11.51
CA SER A 158 -2.30 -6.72 10.94
C SER A 158 -3.40 -6.90 9.89
N TRP A 159 -3.19 -7.80 8.93
CA TRP A 159 -4.19 -8.09 7.89
C TRP A 159 -5.60 -8.40 8.43
N PRO A 160 -5.76 -9.24 9.50
CA PRO A 160 -7.09 -9.45 10.09
C PRO A 160 -7.70 -8.18 10.66
N ASN A 161 -6.89 -7.33 11.32
CA ASN A 161 -7.37 -6.06 11.86
C ASN A 161 -7.73 -5.08 10.74
N TRP A 162 -6.97 -5.05 9.65
CA TRP A 162 -7.26 -4.25 8.47
C TRP A 162 -8.58 -4.65 7.82
N GLN A 163 -8.79 -5.94 7.57
CA GLN A 163 -10.03 -6.47 7.02
C GLN A 163 -11.24 -6.16 7.92
N ASN A 164 -11.05 -6.18 9.24
CA ASN A 164 -12.10 -5.76 10.17
C ASN A 164 -12.39 -4.26 10.09
N LYS A 165 -11.38 -3.40 9.91
CA LYS A 165 -11.58 -1.96 9.69
C LYS A 165 -12.40 -1.70 8.43
N LEU A 166 -12.09 -2.35 7.31
CA LEU A 166 -12.84 -2.17 6.06
C LEU A 166 -14.33 -2.53 6.18
N LYS A 167 -14.66 -3.53 7.01
CA LYS A 167 -16.06 -3.92 7.28
C LYS A 167 -16.83 -2.90 8.12
N THR A 168 -16.12 -2.11 8.94
CA THR A 168 -16.75 -1.14 9.85
C THR A 168 -16.70 0.29 9.34
N ALA A 169 -15.75 0.62 8.45
CA ALA A 169 -15.68 1.85 7.68
C ALA A 169 -14.72 1.66 6.50
N SER A 170 -15.18 1.81 5.25
CA SER A 170 -14.25 2.05 4.14
C SER A 170 -13.83 3.53 4.23
N PRO A 171 -12.53 3.83 4.42
CA PRO A 171 -12.06 5.21 4.46
C PRO A 171 -12.18 5.92 3.11
N TRP A 172 -12.24 5.17 2.00
CA TRP A 172 -12.15 5.71 0.64
C TRP A 172 -13.48 5.78 -0.11
N LEU A 173 -14.48 4.93 0.20
CA LEU A 173 -15.81 5.03 -0.42
C LEU A 173 -16.61 6.24 0.04
N ASN A 174 -16.34 6.78 1.23
CA ASN A 174 -17.11 7.90 1.79
C ASN A 174 -16.69 9.29 1.25
N ALA A 175 -15.72 9.37 0.33
CA ALA A 175 -15.19 10.62 -0.21
C ALA A 175 -15.62 10.92 -1.66
N GLN A 176 -16.52 10.12 -2.26
CA GLN A 176 -17.16 10.43 -3.53
C GLN A 176 -18.57 10.98 -3.29
N ASP A 177 -18.68 12.30 -3.15
CA ASP A 177 -19.96 12.99 -3.32
C ASP A 177 -20.38 12.88 -4.79
N GLY A 178 -21.45 12.14 -5.07
CA GLY A 178 -22.10 12.13 -6.38
C GLY A 178 -22.77 10.81 -6.72
N ASP A 179 -24.02 10.64 -6.29
CA ASP A 179 -25.09 9.81 -6.85
C ASP A 179 -24.68 8.57 -7.67
N LEU A 180 -24.61 7.41 -7.00
CA LEU A 180 -25.02 6.14 -7.62
C LEU A 180 -25.83 5.31 -6.61
N GLU A 181 -27.11 5.16 -6.91
CA GLU A 181 -28.07 4.30 -6.20
C GLU A 181 -27.64 2.83 -6.19
N ASP A 182 -27.96 2.18 -5.07
CA ASP A 182 -28.25 0.75 -4.88
C ASP A 182 -27.37 -0.30 -5.57
N GLY A 183 -26.46 -0.87 -4.77
CA GLY A 183 -25.74 -2.08 -5.13
C GLY A 183 -24.88 -2.66 -4.00
N ILE A 184 -25.46 -2.90 -2.82
CA ILE A 184 -24.79 -3.68 -1.77
C ILE A 184 -24.56 -5.10 -2.29
N LEU A 185 -23.36 -5.37 -2.79
CA LEU A 185 -22.82 -6.71 -2.92
C LEU A 185 -21.77 -6.92 -1.83
N THR A 186 -22.24 -7.34 -0.65
CA THR A 186 -21.39 -7.98 0.34
C THR A 186 -20.87 -9.28 -0.26
N ASN A 187 -19.63 -9.29 -0.75
CA ASN A 187 -18.96 -10.53 -1.13
C ASN A 187 -18.62 -11.31 0.14
N ASN A 188 -19.52 -12.25 0.43
CA ASN A 188 -19.39 -13.30 1.42
C ASN A 188 -18.13 -14.14 1.17
N GLY A 189 -17.35 -14.31 2.24
CA GLY A 189 -16.55 -15.49 2.58
C GLY A 189 -15.94 -16.32 1.45
N ILE A 190 -14.68 -16.04 1.12
CA ILE A 190 -13.75 -17.05 0.59
C ILE A 190 -12.39 -16.86 1.26
N LEU A 191 -12.31 -16.95 2.59
CA LEU A 191 -11.06 -17.22 3.31
C LEU A 191 -11.35 -18.05 4.58
N ALA A 192 -12.07 -19.14 4.40
CA ALA A 192 -12.05 -20.27 5.31
C ALA A 192 -11.87 -21.50 4.41
N ASN A 193 -10.61 -21.88 4.14
CA ASN A 193 -10.15 -23.26 3.84
C ASN A 193 -8.83 -23.37 3.03
N ASN A 194 -8.20 -22.29 2.56
CA ASN A 194 -6.95 -22.43 1.78
C ASN A 194 -5.67 -22.09 2.56
N GLY A 195 -5.76 -21.82 3.87
CA GLY A 195 -4.61 -21.62 4.73
C GLY A 195 -4.26 -22.92 5.44
N LEU A 196 -3.46 -23.80 4.81
CA LEU A 196 -2.47 -24.69 5.46
C LEU A 196 -1.78 -25.68 4.50
N GLU A 197 -2.24 -25.87 3.25
CA GLU A 197 -1.65 -26.90 2.37
C GLU A 197 -0.58 -26.43 1.36
N SER A 198 -0.43 -25.12 1.08
CA SER A 198 0.45 -24.66 -0.02
C SER A 198 1.93 -24.44 0.32
N VAL A 199 2.35 -24.65 1.58
CA VAL A 199 3.78 -24.54 1.95
C VAL A 199 4.54 -25.86 1.67
N SER A 200 3.82 -26.98 1.57
CA SER A 200 4.37 -28.31 1.28
C SER A 200 4.77 -28.49 -0.19
N GLU A 201 3.99 -27.95 -1.13
CA GLU A 201 4.21 -28.18 -2.58
C GLU A 201 5.33 -27.33 -3.18
N LEU A 202 5.76 -26.25 -2.51
CA LEU A 202 6.90 -25.44 -2.95
C LEU A 202 8.27 -26.10 -2.68
N LYS A 203 8.31 -27.23 -1.96
CA LYS A 203 9.55 -27.99 -1.72
C LYS A 203 9.86 -29.04 -2.79
N GLU A 204 8.91 -29.44 -3.63
CA GLU A 204 9.12 -30.52 -4.61
C GLU A 204 9.51 -30.04 -6.02
N MET A 205 9.56 -28.73 -6.29
CA MET A 205 10.06 -28.19 -7.56
C MET A 205 11.58 -27.88 -7.56
N LYS A 206 12.32 -28.35 -6.54
CA LYS A 206 13.79 -28.23 -6.45
C LYS A 206 14.47 -29.55 -6.08
N SER A 207 14.02 -30.66 -6.66
CA SER A 207 14.79 -31.91 -6.70
C SER A 207 14.83 -32.49 -8.10
#